data_AF-A0A162G0Z5-F1
#
_entry.id   AF-A0A162G0Z5-F1
#
_cell.length_a   1.000
_cell.length_b   1.000
_cell.length_c   1.000
_cell.angle_alpha   90.00
_cell.angle_beta   90.00
_cell.angle_gamma   90.00
#
_symmetry.space_group_name_H-M   'P 1'
#
loop_
_entity.id
_entity.type
_entity.pdbx_description
1 polymer ?
#
loop_
_entity_poly.entity_id
_entity_poly.type
_entity_poly.pdbx_seq_one_letter_code
_entity_poly.pdbx_strand_id
1 'polypeptide(L)'
;MNAVARAADVGVATVYRHFATVEELEEVVVWDRFDQLDRLLNETAPDGLDRTLTEHVALLATDPLFERVTARPDAVLPQTAAKRAALLDRLAEVLEDARSRGRVRVDVDAASILLLACGTAHSVRSAGLAPDSDAARILLDVLLRGLRP
;
A
#
# COMPACT_ATOMS: atom_id res chain seq x y z
N MET A 1 8.94 -3.62 21.02
CA MET A 1 10.08 -2.94 21.68
C MET A 1 11.21 -3.89 22.08
N ASN A 2 11.06 -4.79 23.07
CA ASN A 2 12.17 -5.65 23.54
C ASN A 2 12.80 -6.52 22.44
N ALA A 3 11.99 -7.13 21.56
CA ALA A 3 12.49 -7.93 20.46
C ALA A 3 13.30 -7.08 19.44
N VAL A 4 12.84 -5.86 19.18
CA VAL A 4 13.51 -4.90 18.28
C VAL A 4 14.81 -4.40 18.90
N ALA A 5 14.80 -4.08 20.20
CA ALA A 5 16.00 -3.69 20.95
C ALA A 5 17.08 -4.78 20.87
N ARG A 6 16.69 -6.05 21.09
CA ARG A 6 17.58 -7.20 20.93
C ARG A 6 18.08 -7.37 19.49
N ALA A 7 17.20 -7.24 18.49
CA ALA A 7 17.58 -7.40 17.08
C ALA A 7 18.52 -6.29 16.58
N ALA A 8 18.38 -5.08 17.12
CA ALA A 8 19.20 -3.92 16.78
C ALA A 8 20.44 -3.74 17.70
N ASP A 9 20.69 -4.68 18.61
CA ASP A 9 21.77 -4.64 19.61
C ASP A 9 21.81 -3.33 20.43
N VAL A 10 20.63 -2.84 20.82
CA VAL A 10 20.48 -1.64 21.65
C VAL A 10 19.66 -1.93 22.90
N GLY A 11 19.83 -1.11 23.93
CA GLY A 11 18.97 -1.16 25.11
C GLY A 11 17.53 -0.76 24.78
N VAL A 12 16.53 -1.38 25.43
CA VAL A 12 15.11 -1.03 25.22
C VAL A 12 14.82 0.45 25.51
N ALA A 13 15.52 1.04 26.49
CA ALA A 13 15.43 2.47 26.77
C ALA A 13 15.89 3.34 25.59
N THR A 14 16.85 2.89 24.78
CA THR A 14 17.26 3.60 23.55
C THR A 14 16.16 3.57 22.50
N VAL A 15 15.46 2.45 22.36
CA VAL A 15 14.31 2.34 21.44
C VAL A 15 13.18 3.26 21.90
N TYR A 16 12.86 3.28 23.20
CA TYR A 16 11.84 4.19 23.76
C TYR A 16 12.18 5.68 23.65
N ARG A 17 13.48 6.05 23.56
CA ARG A 17 13.87 7.44 23.31
C ARG A 17 13.57 7.90 21.88
N HIS A 18 13.50 6.96 20.94
CA HIS A 18 13.23 7.27 19.53
C HIS A 18 11.75 7.05 19.16
N PHE A 19 11.08 6.13 19.82
CA PHE A 19 9.68 5.81 19.60
C PHE A 19 8.98 5.70 20.95
N ALA A 20 8.08 6.64 21.23
CA ALA A 20 7.31 6.66 22.46
C ALA A 20 6.35 5.46 22.53
N THR A 21 5.89 4.98 21.37
CA THR A 21 4.94 3.86 21.27
C THR A 21 5.40 2.80 20.26
N VAL A 22 4.79 1.62 20.31
CA VAL A 22 5.03 0.57 19.30
C VAL A 22 4.49 1.01 17.96
N GLU A 23 3.36 1.72 17.96
CA GLU A 23 2.68 2.19 16.77
C GLU A 23 3.53 3.20 15.98
N GLU A 24 4.27 4.09 16.65
CA GLU A 24 5.24 4.98 16.00
C GLU A 24 6.36 4.20 15.30
N LEU A 25 6.90 3.19 15.98
CA LEU A 25 7.94 2.32 15.40
C LEU A 25 7.40 1.54 14.19
N GLU A 26 6.21 0.95 14.33
CA GLU A 26 5.57 0.18 13.26
C GLU A 26 5.38 1.02 11.99
N GLU A 27 5.02 2.30 12.14
CA GLU A 27 4.90 3.21 11.01
C GLU A 27 6.22 3.50 10.31
N VAL A 28 7.29 3.75 11.08
CA VAL A 28 8.61 4.01 10.50
C VAL A 28 9.14 2.78 9.75
N VAL A 29 8.92 1.58 10.28
CA VAL A 29 9.39 0.33 9.64
C VAL A 29 8.78 0.12 8.26
N VAL A 30 7.57 0.63 8.00
CA VAL A 30 6.89 0.47 6.72
C VAL A 30 7.07 1.64 5.74
N TRP A 31 7.83 2.68 6.10
CA TRP A 31 8.06 3.82 5.21
C TRP A 31 8.65 3.43 3.85
N ASP A 32 9.52 2.42 3.80
CA ASP A 32 10.08 1.91 2.55
C ASP A 32 9.01 1.37 1.58
N ARG A 33 7.88 0.86 2.10
CA ARG A 33 6.76 0.36 1.26
C ARG A 33 6.01 1.52 0.64
N PHE A 34 5.78 2.59 1.40
CA PHE A 34 5.21 3.82 0.86
C PHE A 34 6.13 4.42 -0.21
N ASP A 35 7.45 4.45 0.04
CA ASP A 35 8.43 4.97 -0.93
C ASP A 35 8.54 4.08 -2.18
N GLN A 36 8.37 2.78 -2.05
CA GLN A 36 8.28 1.86 -3.19
C GLN A 36 7.05 2.13 -4.05
N LEU A 37 5.87 2.30 -3.44
CA LEU A 37 4.64 2.62 -4.16
C LEU A 37 4.74 3.99 -4.84
N ASP A 38 5.35 4.97 -4.17
CA ASP A 38 5.54 6.31 -4.73
C ASP A 38 6.45 6.25 -5.96
N ARG A 39 7.55 5.50 -5.90
CA ARG A 39 8.42 5.27 -7.06
C ARG A 39 7.65 4.64 -8.22
N LEU A 40 6.91 3.55 -7.98
CA LEU A 40 6.14 2.86 -9.03
C LEU A 40 5.09 3.78 -9.67
N LEU A 41 4.42 4.60 -8.87
CA LEU A 41 3.38 5.51 -9.34
C LEU A 41 3.95 6.70 -10.13
N ASN A 42 5.21 7.04 -9.88
CA ASN A 42 5.96 8.07 -10.60
C ASN A 42 6.72 7.54 -11.83
N GLU A 43 6.80 6.21 -12.02
CA GLU A 43 7.38 5.64 -13.24
C GLU A 43 6.52 6.00 -14.46
N THR A 44 7.11 6.67 -15.44
CA THR A 44 6.47 6.95 -16.73
C THR A 44 6.45 5.69 -17.59
N ALA A 45 5.60 4.74 -17.22
CA ALA A 45 5.36 3.51 -17.96
C ALA A 45 3.87 3.40 -18.36
N PRO A 46 3.53 2.86 -19.55
CA PRO A 46 2.14 2.67 -19.96
C PRO A 46 1.30 1.84 -18.98
N ASP A 47 1.96 0.94 -18.25
CA ASP A 47 1.39 0.00 -17.27
C ASP A 47 1.69 0.40 -15.80
N GLY A 48 2.13 1.64 -15.55
CA GLY A 48 2.54 2.10 -14.22
C GLY A 48 1.44 1.96 -13.16
N LEU A 49 0.18 2.22 -13.53
CA LEU A 49 -0.97 2.03 -12.64
C LEU A 49 -1.17 0.54 -12.29
N ASP A 50 -1.20 -0.32 -13.32
CA ASP A 50 -1.38 -1.78 -13.15
C ASP A 50 -0.27 -2.36 -12.25
N ARG A 51 1.00 -1.96 -12.47
CA ARG A 51 2.14 -2.36 -11.65
C ARG A 51 2.05 -1.86 -10.22
N THR A 52 1.65 -0.60 -10.02
CA THR A 52 1.49 -0.03 -8.67
C THR A 52 0.39 -0.75 -7.90
N LEU A 53 -0.75 -1.03 -8.52
CA LEU A 53 -1.86 -1.74 -7.87
C LEU A 53 -1.53 -3.20 -7.59
N THR A 54 -0.81 -3.85 -8.50
CA THR A 54 -0.26 -5.20 -8.28
C THR A 54 0.61 -5.24 -7.04
N GLU A 55 1.57 -4.32 -6.93
CA GLU A 55 2.46 -4.23 -5.78
C GLU A 55 1.69 -3.88 -4.50
N HIS A 56 0.77 -2.94 -4.56
CA HIS A 56 -0.03 -2.54 -3.39
C HIS A 56 -0.85 -3.71 -2.84
N VAL A 57 -1.53 -4.47 -3.70
CA VAL A 57 -2.28 -5.68 -3.32
C VAL A 57 -1.33 -6.73 -2.74
N ALA A 58 -0.17 -6.94 -3.36
CA ALA A 58 0.83 -7.90 -2.87
C ALA A 58 1.35 -7.51 -1.47
N LEU A 59 1.70 -6.24 -1.25
CA LEU A 59 2.14 -5.73 0.06
C LEU A 59 1.06 -5.92 1.12
N LEU A 60 -0.19 -5.54 0.82
CA LEU A 60 -1.31 -5.76 1.74
C LEU A 60 -1.54 -7.25 2.01
N ALA A 61 -1.34 -8.13 1.03
CA ALA A 61 -1.55 -9.56 1.19
C ALA A 61 -0.42 -10.25 1.98
N THR A 62 0.82 -9.76 1.89
CA THR A 62 2.03 -10.47 2.35
C THR A 62 2.75 -9.83 3.51
N ASP A 63 2.53 -8.54 3.77
CA ASP A 63 3.16 -7.78 4.84
C ASP A 63 2.11 -7.41 5.91
N PRO A 64 1.94 -8.24 6.97
CA PRO A 64 0.95 -7.99 8.02
C PRO A 64 1.20 -6.71 8.82
N LEU A 65 2.41 -6.15 8.75
CA LEU A 65 2.72 -4.88 9.39
C LEU A 65 2.22 -3.72 8.51
N PHE A 66 2.50 -3.76 7.21
CA PHE A 66 1.99 -2.77 6.26
C PHE A 66 0.46 -2.77 6.22
N GLU A 67 -0.18 -3.94 6.19
CA GLU A 67 -1.64 -4.06 6.26
C GLU A 67 -2.22 -3.43 7.53
N ARG A 68 -1.64 -3.74 8.69
CA ARG A 68 -2.10 -3.20 9.97
C ARG A 68 -1.92 -1.70 10.08
N VAL A 69 -0.77 -1.17 9.62
CA VAL A 69 -0.50 0.26 9.61
C VAL A 69 -1.52 0.95 8.71
N THR A 70 -1.69 0.49 7.47
CA THR A 70 -2.60 1.11 6.49
C THR A 70 -4.08 0.97 6.86
N ALA A 71 -4.46 -0.05 7.64
CA ALA A 71 -5.83 -0.22 8.16
C ALA A 71 -6.19 0.78 9.28
N ARG A 72 -5.23 1.49 9.88
CA ARG A 72 -5.51 2.53 10.89
C ARG A 72 -6.22 3.72 10.23
N PRO A 73 -7.32 4.23 10.83
CA PRO A 73 -8.00 5.43 10.33
C PRO A 73 -7.04 6.63 10.23
N ASP A 74 -6.22 6.81 11.26
CA ASP A 74 -5.26 7.90 11.37
C ASP A 74 -3.85 7.34 11.53
N ALA A 75 -2.89 8.05 10.93
CA ALA A 75 -1.48 7.82 11.20
C ALA A 75 -1.08 8.43 12.56
N VAL A 76 -0.19 7.77 13.26
CA VAL A 76 0.38 8.22 14.54
C VAL A 76 1.43 9.31 14.29
N LEU A 77 2.27 9.12 13.27
CA LEU A 77 3.31 10.09 12.92
C LEU A 77 2.85 11.03 11.78
N PRO A 78 3.10 12.35 11.89
CA PRO A 78 2.79 13.31 10.82
C PRO A 78 3.43 12.96 9.47
N GLN A 79 4.63 12.37 9.49
CA GLN A 79 5.35 11.94 8.29
C GLN A 79 4.62 10.79 7.58
N THR A 80 4.03 9.86 8.34
CA THR A 80 3.22 8.79 7.77
C THR A 80 1.93 9.35 7.17
N ALA A 81 1.27 10.31 7.85
CA ALA A 81 0.12 11.00 7.30
C ALA A 81 0.46 11.70 5.96
N ALA A 82 1.61 12.39 5.91
CA ALA A 82 2.10 13.05 4.71
C ALA A 82 2.38 12.06 3.56
N LYS A 83 3.02 10.91 3.85
CA LYS A 83 3.25 9.86 2.84
C LYS A 83 1.95 9.29 2.28
N ARG A 84 0.94 9.04 3.13
CA ARG A 84 -0.38 8.57 2.70
C ARG A 84 -1.09 9.59 1.81
N ALA A 85 -1.10 10.86 2.23
CA ALA A 85 -1.72 11.94 1.47
C ALA A 85 -1.04 12.11 0.10
N ALA A 86 0.30 12.15 0.06
CA ALA A 86 1.05 12.29 -1.18
C ALA A 86 0.77 11.15 -2.17
N LEU A 87 0.70 9.90 -1.71
CA LEU A 87 0.33 8.76 -2.56
C LEU A 87 -1.11 8.85 -3.08
N LEU A 88 -2.05 9.28 -2.22
CA LEU A 88 -3.45 9.42 -2.61
C LEU A 88 -3.62 10.52 -3.66
N ASP A 89 -3.02 11.68 -3.44
CA ASP A 89 -3.04 12.81 -4.36
C ASP A 89 -2.40 12.41 -5.70
N ARG A 90 -1.24 11.75 -5.64
CA ARG A 90 -0.56 11.28 -6.85
C ARG A 90 -1.38 10.23 -7.61
N LEU A 91 -2.06 9.33 -6.90
CA LEU A 91 -2.94 8.35 -7.54
C LEU A 91 -4.09 9.05 -8.25
N ALA A 92 -4.70 10.07 -7.61
CA ALA A 92 -5.76 10.86 -8.23
C ALA A 92 -5.28 11.55 -9.53
N GLU A 93 -4.08 12.13 -9.54
CA GLU A 93 -3.48 12.72 -10.75
C GLU A 93 -3.26 11.69 -11.88
N VAL A 94 -2.72 10.51 -11.53
CA VAL A 94 -2.50 9.43 -12.50
C VAL A 94 -3.81 8.94 -13.10
N LEU A 95 -4.87 8.83 -12.29
CA LEU A 95 -6.20 8.44 -12.77
C LEU A 95 -6.81 9.49 -13.69
N GLU A 96 -6.64 10.77 -13.38
CA GLU A 96 -7.13 11.85 -14.23
C GLU A 96 -6.43 11.87 -15.60
N ASP A 97 -5.09 11.73 -15.62
CA ASP A 97 -4.34 11.57 -16.88
C ASP A 97 -4.81 10.34 -17.67
N ALA A 98 -4.96 9.19 -17.01
CA ALA A 98 -5.40 7.96 -17.66
C ALA A 98 -6.83 8.08 -18.21
N ARG A 99 -7.73 8.76 -17.49
CA ARG A 99 -9.11 9.05 -17.91
C ARG A 99 -9.14 9.96 -19.13
N SER A 100 -8.34 11.03 -19.14
CA SER A 100 -8.24 11.95 -20.29
C SER A 100 -7.80 11.24 -21.58
N ARG A 101 -7.12 10.10 -21.44
CA ARG A 101 -6.63 9.25 -22.53
C ARG A 101 -7.52 8.03 -22.80
N GLY A 102 -8.68 7.94 -22.15
CA GLY A 102 -9.63 6.83 -22.33
C GLY A 102 -9.09 5.47 -21.88
N ARG A 103 -8.19 5.42 -20.89
CA ARG A 103 -7.63 4.15 -20.36
C ARG A 103 -8.31 3.67 -19.09
N VAL A 104 -9.00 4.56 -18.37
CA VAL A 104 -9.71 4.27 -17.12
C VAL A 104 -11.13 4.83 -17.20
N ARG A 105 -12.10 4.07 -16.68
CA ARG A 105 -13.52 4.47 -16.58
C ARG A 105 -13.71 5.71 -15.69
N VAL A 106 -14.72 6.52 -16.02
CA VAL A 106 -14.89 7.87 -15.44
C VAL A 106 -15.47 7.89 -14.01
N ASP A 107 -16.14 6.82 -13.60
CA ASP A 107 -16.85 6.67 -12.33
C ASP A 107 -16.01 6.06 -11.20
N VAL A 108 -14.73 5.79 -11.46
CA VAL A 108 -13.79 5.28 -10.45
C VAL A 108 -12.82 6.38 -10.02
N ASP A 109 -12.71 6.58 -8.72
CA ASP A 109 -11.78 7.50 -8.06
C ASP A 109 -10.71 6.73 -7.25
N ALA A 110 -9.73 7.49 -6.73
CA ALA A 110 -8.62 6.92 -5.97
C ALA A 110 -9.09 6.19 -4.70
N ALA A 111 -10.12 6.70 -4.01
CA ALA A 111 -10.69 6.07 -2.82
C ALA A 111 -11.31 4.70 -3.14
N SER A 112 -12.07 4.61 -4.24
CA SER A 112 -12.66 3.36 -4.72
C SER A 112 -11.58 2.34 -5.06
N ILE A 113 -10.49 2.76 -5.71
CA ILE A 113 -9.35 1.87 -6.02
C ILE A 113 -8.69 1.34 -4.75
N LEU A 114 -8.47 2.17 -3.73
CA LEU A 114 -7.89 1.72 -2.46
C LEU A 114 -8.80 0.70 -1.75
N LEU A 115 -10.12 0.93 -1.75
CA LEU A 115 -11.10 -0.03 -1.21
C LEU A 115 -11.08 -1.36 -1.97
N LEU A 116 -11.03 -1.32 -3.31
CA LEU A 116 -10.93 -2.52 -4.15
C LEU A 116 -9.62 -3.28 -3.90
N ALA A 117 -8.49 -2.57 -3.82
CA ALA A 117 -7.19 -3.19 -3.52
C ALA A 117 -7.19 -3.85 -2.13
N CYS A 118 -7.74 -3.19 -1.12
CA CYS A 118 -7.90 -3.73 0.22
C CYS A 118 -8.77 -5.00 0.22
N GLY A 119 -9.93 -4.96 -0.44
CA GLY A 119 -10.84 -6.11 -0.57
C GLY A 119 -10.20 -7.30 -1.29
N THR A 120 -9.47 -7.04 -2.38
CA THR A 120 -8.71 -8.07 -3.12
C THR A 120 -7.63 -8.69 -2.25
N ALA A 121 -6.81 -7.87 -1.57
CA ALA A 121 -5.76 -8.37 -0.69
C ALA A 121 -6.34 -9.19 0.48
N HIS A 122 -7.44 -8.74 1.08
CA HIS A 122 -8.15 -9.48 2.11
C HIS A 122 -8.66 -10.84 1.58
N SER A 123 -9.17 -10.89 0.36
CA SER A 123 -9.65 -12.13 -0.27
C SER A 123 -8.50 -13.12 -0.49
N VAL A 124 -7.34 -12.65 -0.95
CA VAL A 124 -6.12 -13.46 -1.11
C VAL A 124 -5.69 -14.04 0.25
N ARG A 125 -5.62 -13.21 1.30
CA ARG A 125 -5.22 -13.65 2.65
C ARG A 125 -6.21 -14.65 3.25
N SER A 126 -7.49 -14.33 3.24
CA SER A 126 -8.54 -15.14 3.88
C SER A 126 -8.76 -16.48 3.20
N ALA A 127 -8.53 -16.57 1.88
CA ALA A 127 -8.55 -17.83 1.15
C ALA A 127 -7.24 -18.63 1.26
N GLY A 128 -6.22 -18.12 1.95
CA GLY A 128 -4.92 -18.79 2.10
C GLY A 128 -4.16 -18.95 0.78
N LEU A 129 -4.41 -18.06 -0.19
CA LEU A 129 -3.78 -18.13 -1.50
C LEU A 129 -2.34 -17.62 -1.43
N ALA A 130 -1.43 -18.31 -2.12
CA ALA A 130 -0.12 -17.73 -2.39
C ALA A 130 -0.32 -16.48 -3.29
N PRO A 131 0.39 -15.36 -3.05
CA PRO A 131 0.23 -14.12 -3.81
C PRO A 131 0.52 -14.29 -5.31
N ASP A 132 1.40 -15.23 -5.63
CA ASP A 132 1.81 -15.61 -6.98
C ASP A 132 1.07 -16.87 -7.48
N SER A 133 0.00 -17.29 -6.80
CA SER A 133 -0.87 -18.34 -7.33
C SER A 133 -1.71 -17.82 -8.50
N ASP A 134 -2.10 -18.72 -9.40
CA ASP A 134 -2.98 -18.38 -10.52
C ASP A 134 -4.33 -17.83 -10.03
N ALA A 135 -4.83 -18.33 -8.89
CA ALA A 135 -6.05 -17.83 -8.28
C ALA A 135 -5.91 -16.36 -7.84
N ALA A 136 -4.80 -15.98 -7.19
CA ALA A 136 -4.55 -14.59 -6.80
C ALA A 136 -4.37 -13.69 -8.03
N ARG A 137 -3.67 -14.17 -9.07
CA ARG A 137 -3.50 -13.45 -10.34
C ARG A 137 -4.85 -13.16 -11.02
N ILE A 138 -5.78 -14.11 -11.01
CA ILE A 138 -7.12 -13.91 -11.59
C ILE A 138 -7.87 -12.80 -10.85
N LEU A 139 -7.83 -12.75 -9.52
CA LEU A 139 -8.51 -11.70 -8.75
C LEU A 139 -7.95 -10.31 -9.10
N LEU A 140 -6.63 -10.19 -9.17
CA LEU A 140 -5.95 -8.96 -9.53
C LEU A 140 -6.26 -8.54 -10.97
N ASP A 141 -6.22 -9.48 -11.90
CA ASP A 141 -6.53 -9.21 -13.31
C ASP A 141 -8.00 -8.80 -13.51
N VAL A 142 -8.96 -9.39 -12.78
CA VAL A 142 -10.35 -8.93 -12.77
C VAL A 142 -10.46 -7.50 -12.24
N LEU A 143 -9.76 -7.18 -11.14
CA LEU A 143 -9.69 -5.81 -10.60
C LEU A 143 -9.16 -4.83 -11.65
N LEU A 144 -8.02 -5.14 -12.29
CA LEU A 144 -7.37 -4.27 -13.27
C LEU A 144 -8.21 -4.09 -14.54
N ARG A 145 -8.79 -5.19 -15.07
CA ARG A 145 -9.68 -5.12 -16.23
C ARG A 145 -10.95 -4.32 -15.92
N GLY A 146 -11.47 -4.39 -14.69
CA GLY A 146 -12.64 -3.63 -14.25
C GLY A 146 -12.44 -2.11 -14.22
N LEU A 147 -11.19 -1.63 -14.24
CA LEU A 147 -10.85 -0.21 -14.32
C LEU A 147 -10.90 0.34 -15.74
N ARG A 148 -10.83 -0.53 -16.76
CA ARG A 148 -10.82 -0.13 -18.17
C ARG A 148 -12.23 0.27 -18.62
N PRO A 149 -12.38 1.15 -19.64
CA PRO A 149 -13.69 1.55 -20.16
C PRO A 149 -14.52 0.40 -20.73
#